data_AF-A0A966Y3H0-F1
#
_entry.id   AF-A0A966Y3H0-F1
#
_cell.length_a   1.000
_cell.length_b   1.000
_cell.length_c   1.000
_cell.angle_alpha   90.00
_cell.angle_beta   90.00
_cell.angle_gamma   90.00
#
_symmetry.space_group_name_H-M   'P 1'
#
loop_
_entity.id
_entity.type
_entity.pdbx_description
1 polymer ?
#
loop_
_entity_poly.entity_id
_entity_poly.type
_entity_poly.pdbx_seq_one_letter_code
_entity_poly.pdbx_strand_id
1 'polypeptide(L)'
;MLMREIVRELQGKAANLALRMPIAWVNILAGPPVTVDGRTLDGRTQWFLQLLARSGQPPMHKMSIAEARTEYDSFMHLLGGRPAPIGEI
;
A
#
# COMPACT_ATOMS: atom_id res chain seq x y z
N MET A 1 16.61 17.13 5.61
CA MET A 1 16.77 15.70 5.25
C MET A 1 16.11 14.80 6.29
N LEU A 2 16.39 14.98 7.59
CA LEU A 2 15.78 14.23 8.71
C LEU A 2 14.24 14.07 8.66
N MET A 3 13.51 15.15 8.34
CA MET A 3 12.04 15.13 8.34
C MET A 3 11.45 14.21 7.26
N ARG A 4 12.12 14.11 6.09
CA ARG A 4 11.66 13.23 4.99
C ARG A 4 11.88 11.75 5.33
N GLU A 5 12.98 11.43 6.02
CA GLU A 5 13.24 10.07 6.52
C GLU A 5 12.24 9.67 7.60
N ILE A 6 11.94 10.54 8.55
CA ILE A 6 10.95 10.28 9.61
C ILE A 6 9.57 10.03 9.00
N VAL A 7 9.13 10.86 8.04
CA VAL A 7 7.85 10.66 7.33
C VAL A 7 7.83 9.34 6.59
N ARG A 8 8.93 8.97 5.92
CA ARG A 8 9.04 7.72 5.18
C ARG A 8 9.06 6.48 6.10
N GLU A 9 9.71 6.57 7.25
CA GLU A 9 9.71 5.52 8.26
C GLU A 9 8.31 5.37 8.89
N LEU A 10 7.62 6.48 9.15
CA LEU A 10 6.25 6.48 9.65
C LEU A 10 5.28 5.87 8.62
N GLN A 11 5.42 6.24 7.35
CA GLN A 11 4.65 5.67 6.24
C GLN A 11 4.92 4.16 6.10
N GLY A 12 6.17 3.73 6.20
CA GLY A 12 6.54 2.31 6.18
C GLY A 12 5.93 1.53 7.36
N LYS A 13 5.97 2.09 8.57
CA LYS A 13 5.33 1.49 9.75
C LYS A 13 3.80 1.45 9.62
N ALA A 14 3.19 2.50 9.11
CA ALA A 14 1.75 2.56 8.86
C ALA A 14 1.31 1.55 7.79
N ALA A 15 2.07 1.44 6.69
CA ALA A 15 1.81 0.45 5.64
C ALA A 15 1.98 -0.99 6.17
N ASN A 16 2.98 -1.25 7.01
CA ASN A 16 3.21 -2.58 7.57
C ASN A 16 2.14 -2.96 8.61
N LEU A 17 1.78 -2.02 9.51
CA LEU A 17 0.66 -2.19 10.43
C LEU A 17 -0.62 -2.42 9.65
N ALA A 18 -0.78 -1.70 8.54
CA ALA A 18 -1.93 -1.84 7.70
C ALA A 18 -2.03 -3.28 7.13
N LEU A 19 -0.96 -3.77 6.51
CA LEU A 19 -0.92 -5.12 5.93
C LEU A 19 -1.11 -6.23 6.97
N ARG A 20 -0.77 -5.98 8.25
CA ARG A 20 -0.86 -6.94 9.36
C ARG A 20 -2.10 -6.79 10.23
N MET A 21 -3.04 -5.94 9.86
CA MET A 21 -4.26 -5.75 10.63
C MET A 21 -5.08 -7.05 10.76
N PRO A 22 -5.66 -7.34 11.93
CA PRO A 22 -6.56 -8.48 12.11
C PRO A 22 -7.78 -8.39 11.18
N ILE A 23 -8.24 -9.54 10.68
CA ILE A 23 -9.35 -9.61 9.70
C ILE A 23 -10.64 -8.93 10.20
N ALA A 24 -10.90 -8.98 11.51
CA ALA A 24 -12.06 -8.33 12.14
C ALA A 24 -12.03 -6.80 11.96
N TRP A 25 -10.86 -6.18 12.09
CA TRP A 25 -10.70 -4.74 11.87
C TRP A 25 -10.74 -4.37 10.39
N VAL A 26 -10.21 -5.23 9.52
CA VAL A 26 -10.30 -5.06 8.07
C VAL A 26 -11.76 -4.99 7.62
N ASN A 27 -12.63 -5.88 8.11
CA ASN A 27 -14.04 -5.88 7.74
C ASN A 27 -14.78 -4.61 8.19
N ILE A 28 -14.42 -4.04 9.34
CA ILE A 28 -15.00 -2.79 9.83
C ILE A 28 -14.50 -1.60 9.01
N LEU A 29 -13.19 -1.52 8.76
CA LEU A 29 -12.59 -0.38 8.06
C LEU A 29 -12.78 -0.43 6.53
N ALA A 30 -12.99 -1.61 5.94
CA ALA A 30 -13.32 -1.74 4.52
C ALA A 30 -14.67 -1.08 4.21
N GLY A 31 -15.61 -1.04 5.17
CA GLY A 31 -16.96 -0.54 4.93
C GLY A 31 -17.80 -1.50 4.07
N PRO A 32 -18.89 -1.02 3.44
CA PRO A 32 -19.79 -1.85 2.64
C PRO A 32 -19.08 -2.52 1.46
N PRO A 33 -19.40 -3.78 1.09
CA PRO A 33 -18.76 -4.47 -0.04
C PRO A 33 -18.87 -3.67 -1.35
N VAL A 34 -17.73 -3.52 -2.04
CA VAL A 34 -17.65 -2.82 -3.33
C VAL A 34 -17.51 -3.83 -4.46
N THR A 35 -18.32 -3.66 -5.50
CA THR A 35 -18.28 -4.46 -6.72
C THR A 35 -17.62 -3.67 -7.84
N VAL A 36 -16.59 -4.24 -8.46
CA VAL A 36 -15.87 -3.70 -9.61
C VAL A 36 -15.95 -4.75 -10.72
N ASP A 37 -16.39 -4.35 -11.92
CA ASP A 37 -16.52 -5.23 -13.08
C ASP A 37 -17.28 -6.54 -12.80
N GLY A 38 -18.35 -6.44 -11.99
CA GLY A 38 -19.19 -7.59 -11.62
C GLY A 38 -18.57 -8.52 -10.56
N ARG A 39 -17.39 -8.20 -10.01
CA ARG A 39 -16.76 -8.96 -8.92
C ARG A 39 -16.70 -8.13 -7.65
N THR A 40 -17.13 -8.72 -6.54
CA THR A 40 -16.97 -8.10 -5.22
C THR A 40 -15.52 -8.24 -4.76
N LEU A 41 -14.92 -7.14 -4.33
CA LEU A 41 -13.57 -7.14 -3.80
C LEU A 41 -13.53 -7.89 -2.47
N ASP A 42 -12.45 -8.62 -2.20
CA ASP A 42 -12.23 -9.14 -0.85
C ASP A 42 -11.96 -7.97 0.12
N GLY A 43 -12.36 -8.15 1.39
CA GLY A 43 -12.31 -7.06 2.36
C GLY A 43 -10.91 -6.47 2.57
N ARG A 44 -9.85 -7.28 2.44
CA ARG A 44 -8.47 -6.80 2.60
C ARG A 44 -8.04 -5.96 1.40
N THR A 45 -8.32 -6.41 0.19
CA THR A 45 -8.06 -5.63 -1.03
C THR A 45 -8.86 -4.34 -1.04
N GLN A 46 -10.16 -4.40 -0.73
CA GLN A 46 -11.01 -3.21 -0.66
C GLN A 46 -10.46 -2.18 0.32
N TRP A 47 -10.09 -2.62 1.52
CA TRP A 47 -9.54 -1.74 2.52
C TRP A 47 -8.18 -1.16 2.12
N PHE A 48 -7.30 -1.96 1.52
CA PHE A 48 -6.01 -1.49 1.03
C PHE A 48 -6.18 -0.43 -0.08
N LEU A 49 -7.08 -0.65 -1.03
CA LEU A 49 -7.40 0.32 -2.08
C LEU A 49 -8.00 1.60 -1.51
N GLN A 50 -8.80 1.50 -0.47
CA GLN A 50 -9.34 2.65 0.26
C GLN A 50 -8.27 3.46 1.00
N LEU A 51 -7.25 2.80 1.54
CA LEU A 51 -6.08 3.47 2.11
C LEU A 51 -5.28 4.18 1.01
N LEU A 52 -5.07 3.50 -0.13
CA LEU A 52 -4.36 4.05 -1.28
C LEU A 52 -5.08 5.30 -1.83
N ALA A 53 -6.40 5.25 -1.99
CA ALA A 53 -7.21 6.38 -2.44
C ALA A 53 -7.10 7.60 -1.49
N ARG A 54 -6.90 7.36 -0.19
CA ARG A 54 -6.72 8.42 0.82
C ARG A 54 -5.28 8.89 1.00
N SER A 55 -4.30 8.20 0.42
CA SER A 55 -2.88 8.53 0.56
C SER A 55 -2.48 9.82 -0.16
N GLY A 56 -3.31 10.31 -1.08
CA GLY A 56 -3.02 11.51 -1.88
C GLY A 56 -1.94 11.29 -2.95
N GLN A 57 -1.56 10.03 -3.23
CA GLN A 57 -0.62 9.75 -4.31
C GLN A 57 -1.16 10.25 -5.66
N PRO A 58 -0.32 10.91 -6.49
CA PRO A 58 -0.75 11.37 -7.79
C PRO A 58 -1.07 10.18 -8.71
N PRO A 59 -2.06 10.29 -9.61
CA PRO A 59 -2.32 9.26 -10.59
C PRO A 59 -1.10 9.05 -11.50
N MET A 60 -0.64 7.79 -11.63
CA MET A 60 0.57 7.46 -12.42
C MET A 60 0.48 7.92 -13.89
N HIS A 61 -0.72 7.94 -14.48
CA HIS A 61 -0.93 8.40 -15.86
C HIS A 61 -0.68 9.91 -16.06
N LYS A 62 -0.52 10.68 -14.97
CA LYS A 62 -0.18 12.11 -15.01
C LYS A 62 1.32 12.37 -14.83
N MET A 63 2.12 11.34 -14.59
CA MET A 63 3.56 11.43 -14.38
C MET A 63 4.32 11.17 -15.68
N SER A 64 5.57 11.62 -15.76
CA SER A 64 6.50 11.08 -16.75
C SER A 64 6.83 9.61 -16.46
N ILE A 65 7.30 8.88 -17.47
CA ILE A 65 7.69 7.47 -17.31
C ILE A 65 8.78 7.30 -16.24
N ALA A 66 9.74 8.22 -16.18
CA ALA A 66 10.83 8.18 -15.22
C ALA A 66 10.34 8.37 -13.77
N GLU A 67 9.43 9.31 -13.55
CA GLU A 67 8.81 9.55 -12.24
C GLU A 67 7.95 8.37 -11.82
N ALA A 68 7.11 7.84 -12.71
CA ALA A 68 6.25 6.70 -12.43
C ALA A 68 7.04 5.46 -12.01
N ARG A 69 8.19 5.19 -12.67
CA ARG A 69 9.08 4.08 -12.28
C ARG A 69 9.66 4.28 -10.89
N THR A 70 10.14 5.49 -10.60
CA THR A 70 10.75 5.82 -9.31
C THR A 70 9.74 5.69 -8.16
N GLU A 71 8.51 6.17 -8.39
CA GLU A 71 7.42 6.06 -7.41
C GLU A 71 7.02 4.60 -7.20
N TYR A 72 6.88 3.82 -8.28
CA TYR A 72 6.57 2.40 -8.20
C TYR A 72 7.61 1.62 -7.40
N ASP A 73 8.91 1.80 -7.70
CA ASP A 73 9.99 1.11 -7.01
C ASP A 73 10.01 1.47 -5.52
N SER A 74 9.80 2.76 -5.20
CA SER A 74 9.72 3.25 -3.83
C SER A 74 8.54 2.65 -3.07
N PHE A 75 7.38 2.57 -3.73
CA PHE A 75 6.16 2.00 -3.15
C PHE A 75 6.26 0.49 -2.95
N MET A 76 6.80 -0.25 -3.92
CA MET A 76 7.03 -1.69 -3.79
C MET A 76 8.03 -2.02 -2.69
N HIS A 77 9.04 -1.18 -2.46
CA HIS A 77 9.95 -1.36 -1.33
C HIS A 77 9.24 -1.24 0.03
N LEU A 78 8.22 -0.38 0.14
CA LEU A 78 7.42 -0.24 1.37
C LEU A 78 6.48 -1.43 1.58
N LEU A 79 5.89 -1.98 0.51
CA LEU A 79 4.96 -3.10 0.57
C LEU A 79 5.64 -4.47 0.69
N GLY A 80 6.78 -4.65 0.02
CA GLY A 80 7.46 -5.94 -0.16
C GLY A 80 8.10 -6.50 1.12
N GLY A 81 8.13 -5.73 2.22
CA GLY A 81 8.80 -6.13 3.45
C GLY A 81 10.32 -6.31 3.24
N ARG A 82 10.97 -7.04 4.16
CA ARG A 82 12.37 -7.43 3.94
C ARG A 82 12.40 -8.60 2.94
N PRO A 83 13.21 -8.52 1.86
CA PRO A 83 13.38 -9.66 0.96
C PRO A 83 13.81 -10.88 1.78
N ALA A 84 13.13 -12.01 1.58
CA ALA A 84 13.59 -13.27 2.12
C ALA A 84 14.92 -13.62 1.45
N PRO A 85 15.99 -13.95 2.20
CA PRO A 85 17.24 -14.37 1.60
C PRO A 85 16.97 -15.66 0.79
N ILE A 86 17.14 -15.58 -0.52
CA ILE A 86 17.21 -16.77 -1.38
C ILE A 86 18.67 -17.20 -1.34
N GLY A 87 19.01 -18.16 -0.47
CA GLY A 87 20.37 -18.70 -0.42
C GLY A 87 20.91 -19.16 0.95
N GLU A 88 20.07 -19.46 1.94
CA GLU A 88 20.48 -20.31 3.07
C GLU A 88 19.81 -21.68 2.89
N ILE A 89 20.42 -22.53 2.06
CA ILE A 89 20.18 -23.98 2.03
C ILE A 89 21.52 -24.65 2.32
#